data_AF-A0A060CB85-F1
#
_entry.id   AF-A0A060CB85-F1
#
_cell.length_a   1.000
_cell.length_b   1.000
_cell.length_c   1.000
_cell.angle_alpha   90.00
_cell.angle_beta   90.00
_cell.angle_gamma   90.00
#
_symmetry.space_group_name_H-M   'P 1'
#
loop_
_entity.id
_entity.type
_entity.pdbx_description
1 polymer ?
#
loop_
_entity_poly.entity_id
_entity_poly.type
_entity_poly.pdbx_seq_one_letter_code
_entity_poly.pdbx_strand_id
1 'polypeptide(L)'
;DVFVCIHIDSFSTADAGGVTAYYNSKTPYDYGLAKYIHDQNMQATSFPDRGVQTANFYVLLHTNMPATLLELGFISNPAEEDALNTEAQQQNFAESIVKGLADYFDHNGN
;
A
#
# COMPACT_ATOMS: atom_id res chain seq x y z
N ASP A 1 9.94 -7.69 -12.69
CA ASP A 1 9.68 -6.24 -12.53
C ASP A 1 8.25 -5.98 -12.10
N VAL A 2 8.02 -4.90 -11.36
CA VAL A 2 6.72 -4.49 -10.81
C VAL A 2 6.58 -2.96 -10.84
N PHE A 3 5.36 -2.46 -10.70
CA PHE A 3 5.05 -1.04 -10.50
C PHE A 3 4.41 -0.82 -9.13
N VAL A 4 4.94 0.12 -8.36
CA VAL A 4 4.40 0.50 -7.04
C VAL A 4 4.13 2.00 -7.03
N CYS A 5 2.90 2.39 -6.79
CA CYS A 5 2.47 3.78 -6.63
C CYS A 5 2.20 4.06 -5.15
N ILE A 6 2.80 5.11 -4.59
CA ILE A 6 2.71 5.42 -3.15
C ILE A 6 1.90 6.69 -2.98
N HIS A 7 0.82 6.60 -2.22
CA HIS A 7 -0.14 7.66 -1.94
C HIS A 7 -0.47 7.71 -0.44
N ILE A 8 -1.12 8.81 -0.05
CA ILE A 8 -1.74 9.03 1.25
C ILE A 8 -3.19 9.44 0.99
N ASP A 9 -4.14 8.78 1.64
CA ASP A 9 -5.56 8.94 1.41
C ASP A 9 -6.06 10.23 2.05
N SER A 10 -7.29 10.62 1.72
CA SER A 10 -8.00 11.73 2.32
C SER A 10 -9.50 11.47 2.30
N PHE A 11 -10.18 11.83 3.38
CA PHE A 11 -11.63 11.74 3.46
C PHE A 11 -12.24 13.02 4.02
N SER A 12 -13.55 13.18 3.84
CA SER A 12 -14.27 14.37 4.31
C SER A 12 -14.39 14.46 5.83
N THR A 13 -14.18 13.36 6.54
CA THR A 13 -14.20 13.30 8.01
C THR A 13 -12.81 12.95 8.56
N ALA A 14 -12.50 13.49 9.74
CA ALA A 14 -11.19 13.34 10.36
C ALA A 14 -11.00 12.02 11.14
N ASP A 15 -12.06 11.21 11.27
CA ASP A 15 -12.06 9.91 11.95
C ASP A 15 -11.76 8.74 11.01
N ALA A 16 -11.91 8.93 9.69
CA ALA A 16 -11.48 7.94 8.70
C ALA A 16 -9.95 7.77 8.76
N GLY A 17 -9.49 6.53 8.70
CA GLY A 17 -8.08 6.19 8.86
C GLY A 17 -7.79 4.79 8.32
N GLY A 18 -6.50 4.47 8.21
CA GLY A 18 -6.02 3.14 7.89
C GLY A 18 -5.24 3.01 6.60
N VAL A 19 -4.63 1.84 6.44
CA VAL A 19 -3.81 1.48 5.27
C VAL A 19 -4.62 0.61 4.32
N THR A 20 -4.53 0.89 3.02
CA THR A 20 -5.13 0.07 1.95
C THR A 20 -4.11 -0.19 0.86
N ALA A 21 -4.11 -1.38 0.27
CA ALA A 21 -3.44 -1.64 -0.99
C ALA A 21 -4.45 -1.90 -2.10
N TYR A 22 -4.30 -1.22 -3.23
CA TYR A 22 -5.15 -1.36 -4.40
C TYR A 22 -4.43 -2.06 -5.54
N TYR A 23 -5.11 -2.98 -6.19
CA TYR A 23 -4.64 -3.65 -7.39
C TYR A 23 -5.72 -3.69 -8.48
N ASN A 24 -5.31 -4.07 -9.68
CA ASN A 24 -6.23 -4.46 -10.75
C ASN A 24 -5.83 -5.85 -11.24
N SER A 25 -6.79 -6.78 -11.40
CA SER A 25 -6.55 -8.18 -11.82
C SER A 25 -6.18 -8.32 -13.30
N LYS A 26 -5.19 -7.56 -13.75
CA LYS A 26 -4.70 -7.47 -15.13
C LYS A 26 -3.76 -8.64 -15.46
N THR A 27 -2.98 -9.08 -14.49
CA THR A 27 -2.06 -10.21 -14.50
C THR A 27 -2.39 -11.13 -13.32
N PRO A 28 -1.96 -12.40 -13.34
CA PRO A 28 -2.18 -13.30 -12.21
C PRO A 28 -1.41 -12.89 -10.93
N TYR A 29 -0.46 -11.96 -11.02
CA TYR A 29 0.44 -11.59 -9.93
C TYR A 29 0.11 -10.24 -9.25
N ASP A 30 -0.85 -9.46 -9.79
CA ASP A 30 -1.18 -8.13 -9.21
C ASP A 30 -1.71 -8.25 -7.77
N TYR A 31 -2.56 -9.25 -7.50
CA TYR A 31 -3.07 -9.49 -6.14
C TYR A 31 -1.94 -9.86 -5.18
N GLY A 32 -1.05 -10.78 -5.59
CA GLY A 32 0.09 -11.19 -4.78
C GLY A 32 0.97 -10.00 -4.43
N LEU A 33 1.29 -9.14 -5.41
CA LEU A 33 2.08 -7.92 -5.17
C LEU A 33 1.45 -7.02 -4.12
N ALA A 34 0.17 -6.70 -4.28
CA ALA A 34 -0.54 -5.84 -3.34
C ALA A 34 -0.62 -6.48 -1.95
N LYS A 35 -0.87 -7.79 -1.87
CA LYS A 35 -0.98 -8.53 -0.61
C LYS A 35 0.34 -8.61 0.16
N TYR A 36 1.44 -9.02 -0.48
CA TYR A 36 2.72 -9.13 0.23
C TYR A 36 3.19 -7.78 0.78
N ILE A 37 3.01 -6.69 0.02
CA ILE A 37 3.35 -5.35 0.50
C ILE A 37 2.40 -4.90 1.61
N HIS A 38 1.09 -5.12 1.47
CA HIS A 38 0.11 -4.76 2.49
C HIS A 38 0.37 -5.46 3.81
N ASP A 39 0.59 -6.78 3.78
CA ASP A 39 0.86 -7.58 4.98
C ASP A 39 2.09 -7.06 5.75
N GLN A 40 3.14 -6.60 5.03
CA GLN A 40 4.31 -5.98 5.67
C GLN A 40 4.04 -4.56 6.16
N ASN A 41 3.26 -3.75 5.43
CA ASN A 41 2.86 -2.40 5.88
C ASN A 41 2.08 -2.46 7.19
N MET A 42 1.25 -3.47 7.39
CA MET A 42 0.51 -3.67 8.64
C MET A 42 1.42 -4.01 9.85
N GLN A 43 2.68 -4.42 9.62
CA GLN A 43 3.68 -4.59 10.68
C GLN A 43 4.44 -3.29 10.99
N ALA A 44 4.33 -2.27 10.13
CA ALA A 44 5.07 -1.01 10.22
C ALA A 44 4.29 0.13 10.91
N THR A 45 3.02 -0.09 11.23
CA THR A 45 2.14 0.92 11.83
C THR A 45 1.10 0.28 12.75
N SER A 46 0.41 1.13 13.52
CA SER A 46 -0.78 0.78 14.30
C SER A 46 -2.08 1.28 13.66
N PHE A 47 -2.01 1.83 12.44
CA PHE A 47 -3.19 2.30 11.71
C PHE A 47 -4.16 1.15 11.42
N PRO A 48 -5.47 1.43 11.28
CA PRO A 48 -6.45 0.41 10.93
C PRO A 48 -6.12 -0.33 9.63
N ASP A 49 -6.39 -1.64 9.59
CA ASP A 49 -6.27 -2.46 8.39
C ASP A 49 -7.54 -2.32 7.52
N ARG A 50 -7.41 -1.75 6.32
CA ARG A 50 -8.50 -1.66 5.34
C ARG A 50 -8.38 -2.69 4.21
N GLY A 51 -7.38 -3.55 4.31
CA GLY A 51 -7.15 -4.69 3.44
C GLY A 51 -6.65 -4.36 2.04
N VAL A 52 -6.65 -5.40 1.22
CA VAL A 52 -6.32 -5.33 -0.21
C VAL A 52 -7.62 -5.25 -1.00
N GLN A 53 -7.73 -4.25 -1.87
CA GLN A 53 -8.95 -3.95 -2.61
C GLN A 53 -8.69 -3.81 -4.12
N THR A 54 -9.71 -4.01 -4.94
CA THR A 54 -9.61 -3.77 -6.38
C THR A 54 -9.97 -2.34 -6.73
N ALA A 55 -9.24 -1.71 -7.65
CA ALA A 55 -9.58 -0.41 -8.21
C ALA A 55 -9.25 -0.32 -9.71
N ASN A 56 -9.95 0.58 -10.40
CA ASN A 56 -9.74 0.91 -11.81
C ASN A 56 -8.95 2.22 -11.97
N PHE A 57 -7.93 2.42 -11.15
CA PHE A 57 -7.07 3.60 -11.27
C PHE A 57 -6.24 3.52 -12.55
N TYR A 58 -6.07 4.66 -13.21
CA TYR A 58 -5.39 4.76 -14.50
C TYR A 58 -4.02 4.07 -14.48
N VAL A 59 -3.22 4.31 -13.44
CA VAL A 59 -1.88 3.72 -13.29
C VAL A 59 -1.87 2.20 -13.14
N LEU A 60 -2.92 1.61 -12.57
CA LEU A 60 -3.05 0.15 -12.41
C LEU A 60 -3.50 -0.54 -13.70
N LEU A 61 -4.28 0.19 -14.52
CA LEU A 61 -4.80 -0.28 -15.81
C LEU A 61 -3.80 -0.16 -16.95
N HIS A 62 -2.98 0.91 -16.96
CA HIS A 62 -2.14 1.28 -18.10
C HIS A 62 -0.64 0.98 -17.91
N THR A 63 -0.33 0.09 -16.97
CA THR A 63 0.99 -0.53 -16.81
C THR A 63 0.96 -1.96 -17.36
N ASN A 64 2.10 -2.50 -17.80
CA ASN A 64 2.17 -3.84 -18.41
C ASN A 64 2.65 -4.94 -17.44
N MET A 65 3.30 -4.54 -16.35
CA MET A 65 3.77 -5.42 -15.28
C MET A 65 2.72 -5.49 -14.14
N PRO A 66 2.88 -6.42 -13.18
CA PRO A 66 2.10 -6.39 -11.94
C PRO A 66 2.22 -5.04 -11.24
N ALA A 67 1.09 -4.48 -10.82
CA ALA A 67 0.98 -3.11 -10.33
C ALA A 67 0.13 -3.01 -9.05
N THR A 68 0.58 -2.20 -8.09
CA THR A 68 -0.19 -1.85 -6.89
C THR A 68 -0.11 -0.35 -6.60
N LEU A 69 -1.16 0.19 -5.99
CA LEU A 69 -1.20 1.52 -5.41
C LEU A 69 -1.44 1.39 -3.91
N LEU A 70 -0.57 2.00 -3.11
CA LEU A 70 -0.61 1.93 -1.65
C LEU A 70 -1.15 3.25 -1.12
N GLU A 71 -2.17 3.19 -0.27
CA GLU A 71 -2.62 4.29 0.56
C GLU A 71 -2.13 4.01 1.99
N LEU A 72 -1.11 4.73 2.47
CA LEU A 72 -0.39 4.40 3.71
C LEU A 72 -0.97 5.06 4.98
N GLY A 73 -2.17 5.59 4.90
CA GLY A 73 -2.87 6.33 5.96
C GLY A 73 -3.64 7.51 5.38
N PHE A 74 -4.28 8.31 6.23
CA PHE A 74 -5.12 9.43 5.84
C PHE A 74 -4.51 10.76 6.29
N ILE A 75 -4.21 11.66 5.33
CA ILE A 75 -3.77 13.03 5.64
C ILE A 75 -4.87 13.86 6.32
N SER A 76 -6.13 13.45 6.17
CA SER A 76 -7.27 14.09 6.85
C SER A 76 -7.45 13.66 8.30
N ASN A 77 -6.73 12.61 8.75
CA ASN A 77 -6.77 12.12 10.13
C ASN A 77 -5.58 12.69 10.90
N PRO A 78 -5.78 13.59 11.88
CA PRO A 78 -4.68 14.28 12.55
C PRO A 78 -3.65 13.35 13.19
N ALA A 79 -4.10 12.22 13.77
CA ALA A 79 -3.18 11.28 14.41
C ALA A 79 -2.31 10.53 13.38
N GLU A 80 -2.89 10.17 12.24
CA GLU A 80 -2.14 9.52 11.16
C GLU A 80 -1.24 10.53 10.43
N GLU A 81 -1.72 11.74 10.17
CA GLU A 81 -0.94 12.85 9.58
C GLU A 81 0.30 13.16 10.43
N ASP A 82 0.14 13.33 11.75
CA ASP A 82 1.24 13.59 12.67
C ASP A 82 2.29 12.47 12.60
N ALA A 83 1.85 11.21 12.61
CA ALA A 83 2.73 10.05 12.51
C ALA A 83 3.43 9.98 11.15
N LEU A 84 2.70 10.17 10.04
CA LEU A 84 3.22 10.14 8.65
C LEU A 84 4.27 11.23 8.38
N ASN A 85 4.24 12.34 9.12
CA ASN A 85 5.25 13.39 9.05
C ASN A 85 6.53 13.09 9.84
N THR A 86 6.59 11.99 10.60
CA THR A 86 7.81 11.58 11.30
C THR A 86 8.75 10.79 10.39
N GLU A 87 10.06 11.05 10.50
CA GLU A 87 11.09 10.26 9.81
C GLU A 87 11.00 8.77 10.17
N ALA A 88 10.67 8.45 11.42
CA ALA A 88 10.53 7.08 11.90
C ALA A 88 9.41 6.32 11.16
N GLN A 89 8.23 6.92 11.02
CA GLN A 89 7.12 6.25 10.33
C GLN A 89 7.39 6.13 8.82
N GLN A 90 8.00 7.15 8.21
CA GLN A 90 8.39 7.10 6.79
C GLN A 90 9.42 5.98 6.55
N GLN A 91 10.41 5.84 7.43
CA GLN A 91 11.40 4.78 7.36
C GLN A 91 10.76 3.40 7.56
N ASN A 92 9.87 3.25 8.55
CA ASN A 92 9.16 1.99 8.78
C ASN A 92 8.37 1.54 7.54
N PHE A 93 7.64 2.45 6.88
CA PHE A 93 6.94 2.13 5.63
C PHE A 93 7.87 1.83 4.46
N ALA A 94 8.98 2.57 4.32
CA ALA A 94 9.96 2.28 3.28
C ALA A 94 10.54 0.86 3.43
N GLU A 95 10.91 0.48 4.65
CA GLU A 95 11.42 -0.86 4.97
C GLU A 95 10.35 -1.95 4.76
N SER A 96 9.11 -1.71 5.15
CA SER A 96 8.02 -2.68 4.93
C SER A 96 7.71 -2.88 3.45
N ILE A 97 7.75 -1.83 2.64
CA ILE A 97 7.58 -1.95 1.19
C ILE A 97 8.71 -2.78 0.59
N VAL A 98 9.96 -2.54 0.98
CA VAL A 98 11.11 -3.33 0.50
C VAL A 98 10.98 -4.79 0.92
N LYS A 99 10.59 -5.06 2.17
CA LYS A 99 10.39 -6.43 2.66
C LYS A 99 9.24 -7.12 1.93
N GLY A 100 8.12 -6.44 1.69
CA GLY A 100 6.99 -6.99 0.96
C GLY A 100 7.34 -7.28 -0.51
N LEU A 101 8.18 -6.45 -1.13
CA LEU A 101 8.74 -6.72 -2.45
C LEU A 101 9.65 -7.95 -2.45
N ALA A 102 10.53 -8.09 -1.44
CA ALA A 102 11.38 -9.27 -1.30
C ALA A 102 10.53 -10.54 -1.15
N ASP A 103 9.54 -10.52 -0.25
CA ASP A 103 8.61 -11.64 -0.06
C ASP A 103 7.86 -12.00 -1.35
N TYR A 104 7.38 -11.00 -2.11
CA TYR A 104 6.73 -11.20 -3.39
C TYR A 104 7.64 -11.90 -4.42
N PHE A 105 8.90 -11.45 -4.54
CA PHE A 105 9.83 -12.02 -5.51
C PHE A 105 10.32 -13.42 -5.11
N ASP A 106 10.49 -13.68 -3.80
CA ASP A 106 10.88 -15.00 -3.29
C ASP A 106 9.79 -16.06 -3.55
N HIS A 107 8.53 -15.66 -3.62
CA HIS A 107 7.38 -16.55 -3.89
C HIS A 107 6.90 -16.51 -5.35
N ASN A 108 7.65 -15.85 -6.25
CA ASN A 108 7.29 -15.64 -7.66
C ASN A 108 5.89 -15.01 -7.85
N GLY A 109 5.48 -14.16 -6.91
CA GLY A 109 4.19 -13.46 -6.93
C GLY A 109 2.95 -14.31 -6.68
N ASN A 110 3.10 -15.54 -6.19
CA ASN A 110 2.00 -16.45 -5.86
C ASN A 110 1.62 -16.38 -4.38
#